data_AF-A0A022RAX1-F1
#
_entry.id   AF-A0A022RAX1-F1
#
_cell.length_a   1.000
_cell.length_b   1.000
_cell.length_c   1.000
_cell.angle_alpha   90.00
_cell.angle_beta   90.00
_cell.angle_gamma   90.00
#
_symmetry.space_group_name_H-M   'P 1'
#
loop_
_entity.id
_entity.type
_entity.pdbx_description
1 polymer ?
#
loop_
_entity_poly.entity_id
_entity_poly.type
_entity_poly.pdbx_seq_one_letter_code
_entity_poly.pdbx_strand_id
1 'polypeptide(L)'
;MYQYLSKTPFINNKGNPIKAGKLKTISSITRFNTYIRLCYVPFLKVLKLLNIIVCNHYETSYARSSRKVNRTLHLAELYKPYVLFETVYDDANAENLRIAMRSESGANAEMFDFDPKSIQWEEYFINTHFPGIVKYVLKK
;
A
#
# COMPACT_ATOMS: atom_id res chain seq x y z
N MET A 1 -6.85 -7.30 -3.03
CA MET A 1 -6.75 -5.97 -3.68
C MET A 1 -6.68 -6.03 -5.20
N TYR A 2 -5.70 -6.70 -5.83
CA TYR A 2 -5.59 -6.77 -7.30
C TYR A 2 -6.87 -7.32 -7.96
N GLN A 3 -7.41 -8.43 -7.47
CA GLN A 3 -8.66 -9.02 -7.96
C GLN A 3 -9.84 -8.04 -7.88
N TYR A 4 -9.98 -7.32 -6.78
CA TYR A 4 -11.01 -6.28 -6.61
C TYR A 4 -10.87 -5.18 -7.66
N LEU A 5 -9.69 -4.57 -7.76
CA LEU A 5 -9.45 -3.46 -8.69
C LEU A 5 -9.51 -3.87 -10.17
N SER A 6 -9.25 -5.14 -10.48
CA SER A 6 -9.42 -5.68 -11.83
C SER A 6 -10.90 -5.81 -12.22
N LYS A 7 -11.78 -6.10 -11.27
CA LYS A 7 -13.24 -6.18 -11.50
C LYS A 7 -13.91 -4.80 -11.43
N THR A 8 -13.44 -3.94 -10.52
CA THR A 8 -13.97 -2.59 -10.29
C THR A 8 -12.85 -1.55 -10.42
N PRO A 9 -12.42 -1.22 -11.65
CA PRO A 9 -11.35 -0.25 -11.86
C PRO A 9 -11.80 1.16 -11.46
N PHE A 10 -10.87 1.94 -10.92
CA PHE A 10 -11.10 3.37 -10.72
C PHE A 10 -11.19 4.09 -12.06
N ILE A 11 -12.03 5.12 -12.12
CA ILE A 11 -12.17 5.96 -13.31
C ILE A 11 -11.37 7.24 -13.08
N ASN A 12 -10.51 7.59 -14.04
CA ASN A 12 -9.75 8.84 -13.97
C ASN A 12 -10.61 10.04 -14.38
N ASN A 13 -10.07 11.25 -14.22
CA ASN A 13 -10.75 12.51 -14.54
C ASN A 13 -11.14 12.66 -16.03
N LYS A 14 -10.68 11.75 -16.90
CA LYS A 14 -11.01 11.70 -18.33
C LYS A 14 -12.03 10.60 -18.66
N GLY A 15 -12.64 9.96 -17.67
CA GLY A 15 -13.61 8.87 -17.87
C GLY A 15 -13.00 7.51 -18.19
N ASN A 16 -11.67 7.37 -18.20
CA ASN A 16 -11.01 6.11 -18.56
C ASN A 16 -10.70 5.25 -17.32
N PRO A 17 -10.88 3.91 -17.41
CA PRO A 17 -10.52 3.00 -16.32
C PRO A 17 -9.00 2.94 -16.12
N ILE A 18 -8.58 3.05 -14.87
CA ILE A 18 -7.19 2.89 -14.43
C ILE A 18 -6.92 1.39 -14.32
N LYS A 19 -6.08 0.86 -15.20
CA LYS A 19 -5.68 -0.55 -15.18
C LYS A 19 -4.91 -0.85 -13.89
N ALA A 20 -5.45 -1.76 -13.08
CA ALA A 20 -4.74 -2.30 -11.94
C ALA A 20 -3.56 -3.15 -12.43
N GLY A 21 -2.34 -2.79 -12.05
CA GLY A 21 -1.17 -3.63 -12.27
C GLY A 21 -1.05 -4.68 -11.16
N LYS A 22 -0.64 -5.91 -11.51
CA LYS A 22 -0.21 -6.87 -10.49
C LYS A 22 1.07 -6.33 -9.86
N LEU A 23 0.98 -5.87 -8.62
CA LEU A 23 2.14 -5.36 -7.89
C LEU A 23 3.13 -6.49 -7.66
N LYS A 24 4.40 -6.27 -8.01
CA LYS A 24 5.49 -7.12 -7.54
C LYS A 24 5.77 -6.74 -6.10
N THR A 25 5.63 -7.68 -5.19
CA THR A 25 6.01 -7.47 -3.79
C THR A 25 7.52 -7.36 -3.70
N ILE A 26 8.01 -6.33 -3.00
CA ILE A 26 9.42 -6.18 -2.71
C ILE A 26 9.58 -6.54 -1.24
N SER A 27 10.26 -7.65 -0.96
CA SER A 27 10.37 -8.20 0.39
C SER A 27 11.42 -7.51 1.26
N SER A 28 12.11 -6.49 0.74
CA SER A 28 13.24 -5.85 1.43
C SER A 28 13.48 -4.44 0.93
N ILE A 29 13.68 -3.50 1.87
CA ILE A 29 14.01 -2.11 1.56
C ILE A 29 15.34 -2.02 0.80
N THR A 30 16.28 -2.93 1.08
CA THR A 30 17.58 -3.00 0.39
C THR A 30 17.38 -3.33 -1.09
N ARG A 31 16.55 -4.34 -1.40
CA ARG A 31 16.22 -4.69 -2.79
C ARG A 31 15.52 -3.54 -3.52
N PHE A 32 14.59 -2.87 -2.84
CA PHE A 32 13.91 -1.69 -3.37
C PHE A 32 14.91 -0.56 -3.70
N ASN A 33 15.77 -0.20 -2.74
CA ASN A 33 16.75 0.87 -2.91
C ASN A 33 17.77 0.55 -4.00
N THR A 34 18.24 -0.70 -4.06
CA THR A 34 19.14 -1.16 -5.13
C THR A 34 18.48 -1.03 -6.50
N TYR A 35 17.22 -1.46 -6.64
CA TYR A 35 16.47 -1.33 -7.89
C TYR A 35 16.30 0.14 -8.32
N ILE A 36 15.92 1.03 -7.40
CA ILE A 36 15.84 2.47 -7.68
C ILE A 36 17.20 3.02 -8.13
N ARG A 37 18.27 2.65 -7.42
CA ARG A 37 19.64 3.09 -7.72
C ARG A 37 20.14 2.59 -9.08
N LEU A 38 19.79 1.38 -9.49
CA LEU A 38 20.26 0.80 -10.75
C LEU A 38 19.40 1.23 -11.95
N CYS A 39 18.09 1.35 -11.80
CA CYS A 39 17.20 1.61 -12.93
C CYS A 39 16.83 3.09 -13.10
N TYR A 40 16.63 3.83 -12.01
CA TYR A 40 16.05 5.18 -12.08
C TYR A 40 17.08 6.29 -11.90
N VAL A 41 18.07 6.11 -11.03
CA VAL A 41 19.12 7.12 -10.83
C VAL A 41 19.95 7.36 -12.11
N PRO A 42 20.38 6.33 -12.88
CA PRO A 42 21.14 6.55 -14.10
C PRO A 42 20.29 7.27 -15.16
N PHE A 43 19.03 6.86 -15.31
CA PHE A 43 18.08 7.53 -16.21
C PHE A 43 17.91 9.01 -15.87
N LEU A 44 17.73 9.35 -14.59
CA LEU A 44 17.63 10.75 -14.15
C LEU A 44 18.90 11.54 -14.41
N LYS A 45 20.08 10.93 -14.25
CA LYS A 45 21.37 11.58 -14.56
C LYS A 45 21.50 11.86 -16.05
N VAL A 46 21.18 10.89 -16.92
CA VAL A 46 21.18 11.08 -18.38
C VAL A 46 20.20 12.18 -18.78
N LEU A 47 18.97 12.15 -18.24
CA LEU A 47 17.97 13.18 -18.52
C LEU A 47 18.43 14.57 -18.07
N LYS A 48 19.10 14.67 -16.91
CA LYS A 48 19.68 15.94 -16.43
C LYS A 48 20.76 16.46 -17.36
N LEU A 49 21.66 15.60 -17.83
CA LEU A 49 22.72 15.97 -18.78
C LEU A 49 22.14 16.44 -20.10
N LEU A 50 21.19 15.67 -20.67
CA LEU A 50 20.50 16.05 -21.89
C LEU A 50 19.83 17.41 -21.73
N ASN A 51 19.13 17.62 -20.63
CA ASN A 51 18.47 18.89 -20.32
C ASN A 51 19.45 20.07 -20.33
N ILE A 52 20.65 19.91 -19.76
CA ILE A 52 21.71 20.94 -19.81
C ILE A 52 22.19 21.17 -21.26
N ILE A 53 22.44 20.10 -22.02
CA ILE A 53 22.93 20.17 -23.41
C ILE A 53 21.91 20.89 -24.32
N VAL A 54 20.61 20.66 -24.12
CA VAL A 54 19.55 21.31 -24.90
C VAL A 54 19.00 22.58 -24.24
N CYS A 55 19.84 23.32 -23.51
CA CYS A 55 19.51 24.62 -22.92
C CYS A 55 18.22 24.62 -22.08
N ASN A 56 18.07 23.62 -21.20
CA ASN A 56 16.96 23.43 -20.28
C ASN A 56 15.59 23.17 -20.93
N HIS A 57 15.55 22.74 -22.20
CA HIS A 57 14.31 22.43 -22.90
C HIS A 57 13.46 21.34 -22.19
N TYR A 58 14.10 20.40 -21.49
CA TYR A 58 13.43 19.31 -20.77
C TYR A 58 13.28 19.55 -19.27
N GLU A 59 13.45 20.78 -18.77
CA GLU A 59 13.52 21.06 -17.33
C GLU A 59 12.26 20.59 -16.59
N THR A 60 11.09 20.85 -17.19
CA THR A 60 9.81 20.38 -16.65
C THR A 60 9.74 18.85 -16.57
N SER A 61 10.23 18.15 -17.59
CA SER A 61 10.25 16.68 -17.65
C SER A 61 11.23 16.09 -16.65
N TYR A 62 12.42 16.68 -16.51
CA TYR A 62 13.41 16.31 -15.50
C TYR A 62 12.87 16.53 -14.08
N ALA A 63 12.38 17.73 -13.77
CA ALA A 63 11.82 18.06 -12.46
C ALA A 63 10.65 17.14 -12.09
N ARG A 64 9.75 16.86 -13.05
CA ARG A 64 8.64 15.91 -12.85
C ARG A 64 9.14 14.50 -12.54
N SER A 65 10.14 14.01 -13.27
CA SER A 65 10.68 12.66 -13.09
C SER A 65 11.43 12.52 -11.77
N SER A 66 12.24 13.53 -11.43
CA SER A 66 12.98 13.59 -10.16
C SER A 66 12.02 13.62 -8.96
N ARG A 67 10.97 14.46 -9.02
CA ARG A 67 9.92 14.50 -7.99
C ARG A 67 9.21 13.16 -7.82
N LYS A 68 8.94 12.43 -8.92
CA LYS A 68 8.32 11.10 -8.84
C LYS A 68 9.21 10.10 -8.11
N VAL A 69 10.50 10.04 -8.44
CA VAL A 69 11.46 9.14 -7.76
C VAL A 69 11.56 9.48 -6.27
N ASN A 70 11.68 10.76 -5.91
CA ASN A 70 11.74 11.18 -4.52
C ASN A 70 10.47 10.83 -3.73
N ARG A 71 9.29 11.03 -4.32
CA ARG A 71 8.02 10.62 -3.70
C ARG A 71 7.97 9.12 -3.47
N THR A 72 8.41 8.31 -4.43
CA THR A 72 8.46 6.86 -4.30
C THR A 72 9.40 6.41 -3.19
N LEU A 73 10.59 7.03 -3.07
CA LEU A 73 11.53 6.76 -1.97
C LEU A 73 10.92 7.13 -0.61
N HIS A 74 10.31 8.32 -0.50
CA HIS A 74 9.71 8.79 0.74
C HIS A 74 8.54 7.88 1.18
N LEU A 75 7.70 7.46 0.25
CA LEU A 75 6.61 6.53 0.53
C LEU A 75 7.13 5.18 1.01
N ALA A 76 8.18 4.66 0.38
CA ALA A 76 8.79 3.40 0.80
C ALA A 76 9.36 3.48 2.22
N GLU A 77 10.01 4.59 2.59
CA GLU A 77 10.53 4.78 3.95
C GLU A 77 9.40 4.92 4.98
N LEU A 78 8.37 5.70 4.67
CA LEU A 78 7.20 5.88 5.54
C LEU A 78 6.46 4.57 5.79
N TYR A 79 6.31 3.73 4.76
CA TYR A 79 5.58 2.47 4.85
C TYR A 79 6.45 1.26 5.20
N LYS A 80 7.77 1.43 5.28
CA LYS A 80 8.72 0.39 5.68
C LYS A 80 8.31 -0.36 6.95
N PRO A 81 7.94 0.28 8.08
CA PRO A 81 7.57 -0.45 9.29
C PRO A 81 6.25 -1.21 9.19
N TYR A 82 5.43 -0.98 8.15
CA TYR A 82 4.15 -1.67 7.97
C TYR A 82 4.22 -2.78 6.93
N VAL A 83 5.00 -2.58 5.87
CA VAL A 83 5.06 -3.49 4.70
C VAL A 83 6.27 -4.41 4.73
N LEU A 84 7.36 -3.98 5.39
CA LEU A 84 8.65 -4.66 5.40
C LEU A 84 9.07 -5.10 6.80
N PHE A 85 8.11 -5.19 7.71
CA PHE A 85 8.35 -5.70 9.05
C PHE A 85 8.43 -7.23 9.01
N GLU A 86 9.49 -7.80 9.58
CA GLU A 86 9.76 -9.24 9.51
C GLU A 86 8.98 -10.04 10.55
N THR A 87 8.27 -9.37 11.45
CA THR A 87 7.48 -10.05 12.48
C THR A 87 6.00 -10.05 12.12
N VAL A 88 5.34 -11.14 12.47
CA VAL A 88 3.89 -11.29 12.36
C VAL A 88 3.31 -10.96 13.73
N TYR A 89 2.33 -10.06 13.75
CA TYR A 89 1.51 -9.83 14.93
C TYR A 89 0.44 -10.91 14.99
N ASP A 90 0.38 -11.65 16.09
CA ASP A 90 -0.71 -12.56 16.39
C ASP A 90 -1.75 -11.90 17.30
N ASP A 91 -2.84 -12.62 17.54
CA ASP A 91 -3.93 -12.22 18.42
C ASP A 91 -3.83 -12.90 19.80
N ALA A 92 -2.65 -13.38 20.22
CA ALA A 92 -2.54 -14.20 21.44
C ALA A 92 -3.03 -13.47 22.71
N ASN A 93 -2.69 -12.19 22.86
CA ASN A 93 -3.16 -11.38 23.99
C ASN A 93 -4.67 -11.16 23.98
N ALA A 94 -5.22 -10.95 22.78
CA ALA A 94 -6.65 -10.81 22.55
C ALA A 94 -7.40 -12.11 22.88
N GLU A 95 -6.85 -13.24 22.46
CA GLU A 95 -7.40 -14.56 22.73
C GLU A 95 -7.35 -14.92 24.21
N ASN A 96 -6.23 -14.65 24.88
CA ASN A 96 -6.09 -14.84 26.32
C ASN A 96 -7.11 -13.99 27.10
N LEU A 97 -7.30 -12.73 26.70
CA LEU A 97 -8.32 -11.87 27.31
C LEU A 97 -9.72 -12.44 27.09
N ARG A 98 -10.04 -12.89 25.87
CA ARG A 98 -11.34 -13.50 25.54
C ARG A 98 -11.61 -14.75 26.40
N ILE A 99 -10.62 -15.62 26.58
CA ILE A 99 -10.73 -16.83 27.42
C ILE A 99 -10.96 -16.45 28.89
N ALA A 100 -10.19 -15.49 29.41
CA ALA A 100 -10.34 -15.02 30.79
C ALA A 100 -11.74 -14.44 31.04
N MET A 101 -12.24 -13.59 30.14
CA MET A 101 -13.56 -12.97 30.26
C MET A 101 -14.71 -13.99 30.19
N ARG A 102 -14.56 -15.07 29.41
CA ARG A 102 -15.53 -16.17 29.38
C ARG A 102 -15.61 -16.91 30.72
N SER A 103 -14.50 -16.99 31.46
CA SER A 103 -14.46 -17.65 32.76
C SER A 103 -15.04 -16.83 33.91
N GLU A 104 -15.18 -15.50 33.77
CA GLU A 104 -15.72 -14.61 34.81
C GLU A 104 -17.26 -14.56 34.89
N SER A 105 -17.99 -15.29 34.05
CA SER A 105 -19.46 -15.47 34.09
C SER A 105 -20.30 -14.19 34.28
N GLY A 106 -20.77 -13.59 33.19
CA GLY A 106 -21.69 -12.46 33.19
C GLY A 106 -21.84 -11.79 31.81
N ALA A 107 -22.59 -10.68 31.74
CA ALA A 107 -22.79 -9.86 30.52
C ALA A 107 -21.48 -9.42 29.81
N ASN A 108 -20.34 -9.50 30.51
CA ASN A 108 -19.02 -9.16 29.99
C ASN A 108 -18.46 -10.21 29.01
N ALA A 109 -18.98 -11.44 29.00
CA ALA A 109 -18.56 -12.48 28.06
C ALA A 109 -19.01 -12.16 26.62
N GLU A 110 -20.17 -11.53 26.45
CA GLU A 110 -20.67 -11.07 25.13
C GLU A 110 -19.94 -9.81 24.65
N MET A 111 -19.48 -8.95 25.58
CA MET A 111 -18.77 -7.71 25.26
C MET A 111 -17.42 -7.92 24.57
N PHE A 112 -16.81 -9.10 24.73
CA PHE A 112 -15.51 -9.45 24.16
C PHE A 112 -15.54 -10.66 23.21
N ASP A 113 -16.69 -10.93 22.57
CA ASP A 113 -16.81 -12.03 21.59
C ASP A 113 -16.25 -11.67 20.20
N PHE A 114 -15.04 -11.11 20.15
CA PHE A 114 -14.32 -10.95 18.89
C PHE A 114 -13.40 -12.14 18.67
N ASP A 115 -13.71 -12.95 17.66
CA ASP A 115 -12.83 -14.02 17.18
C ASP A 115 -12.39 -13.68 15.75
N PRO A 116 -11.16 -13.20 15.54
CA PRO A 116 -10.68 -12.86 14.21
C PRO A 116 -10.54 -14.09 13.29
N LYS A 117 -10.55 -15.32 13.84
CA LYS A 117 -10.58 -16.56 13.04
C LYS A 117 -11.96 -16.88 12.47
N SER A 118 -13.02 -16.30 13.04
CA SER A 118 -14.39 -16.43 12.51
C SER A 118 -14.61 -15.64 11.21
N ILE A 119 -13.74 -14.67 10.92
CA ILE A 119 -13.86 -13.79 9.75
C ILE A 119 -13.33 -14.51 8.51
N GLN A 120 -14.17 -14.65 7.48
CA GLN A 120 -13.71 -14.99 6.13
C GLN A 120 -12.98 -13.78 5.52
N TRP A 121 -11.69 -13.65 5.83
CA TRP A 121 -10.90 -12.45 5.52
C TRP A 121 -10.92 -12.07 4.04
N GLU A 122 -10.86 -13.04 3.13
CA GLU A 122 -10.92 -12.76 1.69
C GLU A 122 -12.25 -12.09 1.30
N GLU A 123 -13.37 -12.65 1.76
CA GLU A 123 -14.70 -12.08 1.51
C GLU A 123 -14.87 -10.71 2.15
N TYR A 124 -14.42 -10.56 3.40
CA TYR A 124 -14.45 -9.27 4.09
C TYR A 124 -13.70 -8.18 3.30
N PHE A 125 -12.48 -8.48 2.83
CA PHE A 125 -11.70 -7.50 2.09
C PHE A 125 -12.35 -7.13 0.75
N ILE A 126 -12.83 -8.12 -0.01
CA ILE A 126 -13.40 -7.92 -1.34
C ILE A 126 -14.77 -7.23 -1.28
N ASN A 127 -15.64 -7.65 -0.36
CA ASN A 127 -17.05 -7.26 -0.36
C ASN A 127 -17.36 -6.10 0.61
N THR A 128 -16.52 -5.88 1.63
CA THR A 128 -16.78 -4.88 2.67
C THR A 128 -15.69 -3.82 2.72
N HIS A 129 -14.43 -4.22 2.93
CA HIS A 129 -13.34 -3.28 3.22
C HIS A 129 -12.98 -2.39 2.03
N PHE A 130 -12.64 -2.95 0.87
CA PHE A 130 -12.26 -2.15 -0.30
C PHE A 130 -13.42 -1.27 -0.80
N PRO A 131 -14.68 -1.75 -0.90
CA PRO A 131 -15.82 -0.90 -1.20
C PRO A 131 -15.99 0.26 -0.21
N GLY A 132 -15.82 0.01 1.09
CA GLY A 132 -15.87 1.04 2.13
C GLY A 132 -14.83 2.14 1.92
N ILE A 133 -13.58 1.76 1.65
CA ILE A 133 -12.51 2.73 1.33
C ILE A 133 -12.91 3.57 0.10
N VAL A 134 -13.38 2.92 -0.96
CA VAL A 134 -13.80 3.62 -2.19
C VAL A 134 -14.93 4.60 -1.93
N LYS A 135 -15.90 4.23 -1.10
CA LYS A 135 -17.09 5.03 -0.83
C LYS A 135 -16.82 6.20 0.10
N TYR A 136 -16.01 6.01 1.13
CA TYR A 136 -15.90 6.96 2.24
C TYR A 136 -14.55 7.68 2.34
N VAL A 137 -13.45 7.06 1.89
CA VAL A 137 -12.11 7.63 2.01
C VAL A 137 -11.69 8.31 0.71
N LEU A 138 -11.92 7.63 -0.42
CA LEU A 138 -11.54 8.14 -1.73
C LEU A 138 -12.61 9.11 -2.22
N LYS A 139 -12.35 10.41 -2.08
CA LYS A 139 -13.17 11.43 -2.74
C LYS A 139 -13.03 11.26 -4.26
N LYS A 140 -14.18 11.16 -4.93
CA LYS A 140 -14.27 11.33 -6.38
C LYS A 140 -14.05 12.79 -6.75
#